data_AF-A0A932CXG1-F1
#
_entry.id   AF-A0A932CXG1-F1
#
_cell.length_a   1.000
_cell.length_b   1.000
_cell.length_c   1.000
_cell.angle_alpha   90.00
_cell.angle_beta   90.00
_cell.angle_gamma   90.00
#
_symmetry.space_group_name_H-M   'P 1'
#
loop_
_entity.id
_entity.type
_entity.pdbx_description
1 polymer ?
#
loop_
_entity_poly.entity_id
_entity_poly.type
_entity_poly.pdbx_seq_one_letter_code
_entity_poly.pdbx_strand_id
1 'polypeptide(L)'
;MNRRDALVAFGGLAGLTLGFWPTRSEARLRPPGARPPREFDAKCIRCFRCAEVCPPKAILFDSVLDLRSSDTPFIDAHSRACILCMKCTEVCPTGALEPVTTDLAEAQKTLRMGSPRLDRGRCLPYSGRGVCRLCYYACPYPDSAIELKGPRQAPVFVADACVGCGLCEEACPTDAHAIRIAPAGGALVP
;
A
#
# COMPACT_ATOMS: atom_id res chain seq x y z
N MET A 1 -32.69 -18.26 -44.68
CA MET A 1 -32.24 -18.24 -43.27
C MET A 1 -31.08 -19.21 -43.12
N ASN A 2 -29.86 -18.71 -43.03
CA ASN A 2 -28.66 -19.53 -42.81
C ASN A 2 -27.88 -18.95 -41.62
N ARG A 3 -27.47 -19.81 -40.68
CA ARG A 3 -27.05 -19.45 -39.31
C ARG A 3 -25.65 -18.81 -39.20
N ARG A 4 -25.00 -18.48 -40.31
CA ARG A 4 -23.60 -18.03 -40.33
C ARG A 4 -23.41 -16.52 -40.52
N ASP A 5 -24.44 -15.80 -40.94
CA ASP A 5 -24.32 -14.36 -41.25
C ASP A 5 -24.73 -13.45 -40.07
N ALA A 6 -25.24 -14.02 -38.97
CA ALA A 6 -25.64 -13.26 -37.78
C ALA A 6 -24.47 -12.96 -36.80
N LEU A 7 -23.31 -13.60 -36.99
CA LEU A 7 -22.17 -13.45 -36.08
C LEU A 7 -21.22 -12.28 -36.40
N VAL A 8 -21.39 -11.63 -37.55
CA VAL A 8 -20.48 -10.54 -37.99
C VAL A 8 -21.00 -9.15 -37.61
N ALA A 9 -22.26 -9.00 -37.21
CA ALA A 9 -22.85 -7.67 -36.94
C ALA A 9 -22.86 -7.24 -35.45
N PHE A 10 -22.53 -8.13 -34.50
CA PHE A 10 -22.53 -7.82 -33.06
C PHE A 10 -21.16 -7.89 -32.38
N GLY A 11 -20.09 -8.16 -33.13
CA GLY A 11 -18.71 -8.22 -32.59
C GLY A 11 -18.04 -6.85 -32.37
N GLY A 12 -18.66 -5.75 -32.80
CA GLY A 12 -18.00 -4.44 -32.90
C GLY A 12 -18.11 -3.51 -31.69
N LEU A 13 -18.91 -3.83 -30.67
CA LEU A 13 -19.18 -2.89 -29.55
C LEU A 13 -18.94 -3.46 -28.15
N ALA A 14 -18.61 -4.75 -28.00
CA ALA A 14 -18.30 -5.34 -26.71
C ALA A 14 -16.87 -5.07 -26.20
N GLY A 15 -16.00 -4.48 -27.04
CA GLY A 15 -14.60 -4.21 -26.69
C GLY A 15 -14.34 -2.89 -25.95
N LEU A 16 -15.33 -2.01 -25.84
CA LEU A 16 -15.16 -0.64 -25.30
C LEU A 16 -15.56 -0.46 -23.83
N THR A 17 -15.99 -1.52 -23.14
CA THR A 17 -16.23 -1.49 -21.68
C THR A 17 -15.25 -2.37 -20.90
N LEU A 18 -14.07 -2.67 -21.46
CA LEU A 18 -12.92 -3.01 -20.62
C LEU A 18 -12.50 -1.72 -19.91
N GLY A 19 -13.31 -1.35 -18.91
CA GLY A 19 -12.93 -0.37 -17.91
C GLY A 19 -11.54 -0.73 -17.44
N PHE A 20 -10.67 0.27 -17.41
CA PHE A 20 -9.29 0.20 -16.94
C PHE A 20 -9.32 -0.11 -15.43
N TRP A 21 -9.73 -1.33 -15.08
CA TRP A 21 -9.75 -1.80 -13.71
C TRP A 21 -8.30 -2.06 -13.32
N PRO A 22 -7.78 -1.40 -12.28
CA PRO A 22 -6.40 -1.63 -11.85
C PRO A 22 -6.23 -3.12 -11.54
N THR A 23 -5.09 -3.67 -11.94
CA THR A 23 -4.80 -5.07 -11.63
C THR A 23 -4.67 -5.22 -10.11
N ARG A 24 -4.97 -6.40 -9.56
CA ARG A 24 -4.81 -6.67 -8.11
C ARG A 24 -3.36 -6.46 -7.64
N SER A 25 -2.38 -6.52 -8.55
CA SER A 25 -0.96 -6.23 -8.28
C SER A 25 -0.63 -4.74 -8.13
N GLU A 26 -1.39 -3.86 -8.81
CA GLU A 26 -1.32 -2.39 -8.67
C GLU A 26 -2.05 -1.90 -7.41
N ALA A 27 -2.95 -2.73 -6.86
CA ALA A 27 -3.81 -2.39 -5.73
C ALA A 27 -3.21 -2.73 -4.34
N ARG A 28 -2.00 -3.27 -4.27
CA ARG A 28 -1.41 -3.74 -3.02
C ARG A 28 -0.20 -2.94 -2.59
N LEU A 29 -0.15 -2.63 -1.30
CA LEU A 29 1.00 -1.97 -0.69
C LEU A 29 2.21 -2.89 -0.76
N ARG A 30 3.25 -2.48 -1.47
CA ARG A 30 4.48 -3.28 -1.64
C ARG A 30 5.47 -3.00 -0.51
N PRO A 31 6.41 -3.93 -0.23
CA PRO A 31 7.51 -3.67 0.69
C PRO A 31 8.38 -2.47 0.27
N PRO A 32 9.19 -1.92 1.19
CA PRO A 32 10.11 -0.83 0.89
C PRO A 32 11.01 -1.14 -0.31
N GLY A 33 11.31 -0.12 -1.12
CA GLY A 33 12.20 -0.26 -2.28
C GLY A 33 11.60 -0.97 -3.49
N ALA A 34 10.31 -1.31 -3.49
CA ALA A 34 9.70 -1.94 -4.66
C ALA A 34 9.82 -1.07 -5.92
N ARG A 35 10.31 -1.68 -7.01
CA ARG A 35 10.27 -1.10 -8.36
C ARG A 35 8.82 -0.80 -8.78
N PRO A 36 8.61 -0.01 -9.85
CA PRO A 36 7.27 0.20 -10.40
C PRO A 36 6.54 -1.13 -10.70
N PRO A 37 5.19 -1.19 -10.58
CA PRO A 37 4.44 -2.45 -10.53
C PRO A 37 4.83 -3.49 -11.60
N ARG A 38 4.95 -3.08 -12.87
CA ARG A 38 5.30 -3.98 -13.98
C ARG A 38 6.72 -4.53 -13.88
N GLU A 39 7.69 -3.68 -13.52
CA GLU A 39 9.08 -4.10 -13.33
C GLU A 39 9.22 -4.99 -12.10
N PHE A 40 8.49 -4.67 -11.03
CA PHE A 40 8.45 -5.46 -9.82
C PHE A 40 7.96 -6.87 -10.09
N ASP A 41 6.80 -7.00 -10.74
CA ASP A 41 6.20 -8.29 -11.05
C ASP A 41 7.09 -9.13 -12.00
N ALA A 42 7.82 -8.49 -12.92
CA ALA A 42 8.77 -9.16 -13.81
C ALA A 42 10.06 -9.63 -13.10
N LYS A 43 10.57 -8.85 -12.12
CA LYS A 43 11.81 -9.18 -11.38
C LYS A 43 11.59 -10.09 -10.19
N CYS A 44 10.39 -10.09 -9.60
CA CYS A 44 10.13 -10.87 -8.39
C CYS A 44 10.04 -12.37 -8.72
N ILE A 45 11.07 -13.12 -8.31
CA ILE A 45 11.12 -14.59 -8.47
C ILE A 45 10.42 -15.36 -7.34
N ARG A 46 9.69 -14.66 -6.46
CA ARG A 46 8.88 -15.28 -5.39
C ARG A 46 9.70 -16.21 -4.48
N CYS A 47 10.91 -15.77 -4.12
CA CYS A 47 11.83 -16.56 -3.29
C CYS A 47 11.57 -16.46 -1.77
N PHE A 48 10.56 -15.70 -1.34
CA PHE A 48 10.13 -15.51 0.06
C PHE A 48 11.16 -14.93 1.06
N ARG A 49 12.43 -14.71 0.67
CA ARG A 49 13.50 -14.16 1.53
C ARG A 49 13.11 -12.85 2.24
N CYS A 50 12.42 -11.95 1.54
CA CYS A 50 11.96 -10.69 2.11
C CYS A 50 10.98 -10.90 3.30
N ALA A 51 10.06 -11.86 3.20
CA ALA A 51 9.14 -12.20 4.29
C ALA A 51 9.84 -12.95 5.43
N GLU A 52 10.79 -13.82 5.10
CA GLU A 52 11.58 -14.54 6.10
C GLU A 52 12.35 -13.58 7.01
N VAL A 53 13.06 -12.61 6.42
CA VAL A 53 13.89 -11.64 7.15
C VAL A 53 13.08 -10.55 7.87
N CYS A 54 11.80 -10.36 7.52
CA CYS A 54 10.96 -9.30 8.06
C CYS A 54 10.69 -9.51 9.57
N PRO A 55 11.25 -8.68 10.48
CA PRO A 55 11.07 -8.88 11.92
C PRO A 55 9.61 -8.82 12.39
N PRO A 56 8.77 -7.86 11.95
CA PRO A 56 7.37 -7.83 12.36
C PRO A 56 6.49 -8.83 11.60
N LYS A 57 7.04 -9.58 10.63
CA LYS A 57 6.27 -10.46 9.73
C LYS A 57 5.15 -9.73 8.97
N ALA A 58 5.42 -8.49 8.57
CA ALA A 58 4.48 -7.64 7.84
C ALA A 58 4.33 -8.01 6.35
N ILE A 59 5.32 -8.72 5.78
CA ILE A 59 5.32 -9.06 4.35
C ILE A 59 4.60 -10.39 4.16
N LEU A 60 3.49 -10.32 3.43
CA LEU A 60 2.61 -11.43 3.09
C LEU A 60 2.78 -11.83 1.63
N PHE A 61 2.44 -13.08 1.35
CA PHE A 61 2.24 -13.61 0.02
C PHE A 61 0.84 -14.20 -0.03
N ASP A 62 0.21 -14.18 -1.20
CA ASP A 62 -1.04 -14.90 -1.35
C ASP A 62 -0.83 -16.41 -1.23
N SER A 63 -1.90 -17.10 -0.89
CA SER A 63 -1.94 -18.56 -0.98
C SER A 63 -1.68 -19.00 -2.42
N VAL A 64 -0.88 -20.06 -2.57
CA VAL A 64 -0.64 -20.76 -3.85
C VAL A 64 -1.93 -21.27 -4.52
N LEU A 65 -3.05 -21.30 -3.78
CA LEU A 65 -4.37 -21.69 -4.28
C LEU A 65 -5.17 -20.52 -4.87
N ASP A 66 -4.78 -19.26 -4.62
CA ASP A 66 -5.46 -18.11 -5.20
C ASP A 66 -4.97 -17.91 -6.64
N LEU A 67 -5.63 -18.53 -7.62
CA LEU A 67 -5.30 -18.40 -9.05
C LEU A 67 -5.42 -16.94 -9.59
N ARG A 68 -5.86 -15.99 -8.77
CA ARG A 68 -6.03 -14.55 -9.08
C ARG A 68 -5.10 -13.64 -8.26
N SER A 69 -4.15 -14.23 -7.52
CA SER A 69 -3.13 -13.52 -6.75
C SER A 69 -2.10 -12.83 -7.65
N SER A 70 -1.44 -11.79 -7.13
CA SER A 70 -0.22 -11.29 -7.77
C SER A 70 1.00 -12.19 -7.50
N ASP A 71 0.87 -13.23 -6.64
CA ASP A 71 1.92 -14.15 -6.15
C ASP A 71 3.22 -13.47 -5.67
N THR A 72 3.19 -12.15 -5.53
CA THR A 72 4.34 -11.30 -5.23
C THR A 72 4.07 -10.59 -3.90
N PRO A 73 5.12 -10.24 -3.13
CA PRO A 73 4.94 -9.84 -1.74
C PRO A 73 4.17 -8.52 -1.62
N PHE A 74 3.38 -8.42 -0.56
CA PHE A 74 2.62 -7.23 -0.18
C PHE A 74 2.58 -7.06 1.34
N ILE A 75 2.09 -5.91 1.80
CA ILE A 75 1.87 -5.61 3.21
C ILE A 75 0.39 -5.28 3.39
N ASP A 76 -0.25 -5.90 4.37
CA ASP A 76 -1.55 -5.47 4.88
C ASP A 76 -1.33 -4.66 6.16
N ALA A 77 -1.27 -3.34 6.02
CA ALA A 77 -1.00 -2.42 7.12
C ALA A 77 -2.11 -2.41 8.19
N HIS A 78 -3.31 -2.91 7.86
CA HIS A 78 -4.37 -3.09 8.85
C HIS A 78 -3.98 -4.15 9.89
N SER A 79 -3.43 -5.28 9.43
CA SER A 79 -3.04 -6.40 10.27
C SER A 79 -1.64 -6.23 10.87
N ARG A 80 -0.69 -5.73 10.07
CA ARG A 80 0.70 -5.51 10.49
C ARG A 80 1.45 -4.58 9.53
N ALA A 81 1.96 -3.47 10.03
CA ALA A 81 2.69 -2.48 9.27
C ALA A 81 4.20 -2.73 9.19
N CYS A 82 4.84 -2.00 8.27
CA CYS A 82 6.29 -2.01 8.12
C CYS A 82 6.97 -1.08 9.12
N ILE A 83 7.94 -1.60 9.86
CA ILE A 83 8.76 -0.82 10.82
C ILE A 83 9.98 -0.12 10.18
N LEU A 84 10.09 -0.11 8.85
CA LEU A 84 11.17 0.56 8.09
C LEU A 84 12.60 0.10 8.44
N CYS A 85 12.79 -1.16 8.83
CA CYS A 85 14.12 -1.71 9.14
C CYS A 85 15.00 -2.02 7.90
N MET A 86 14.46 -1.89 6.69
CA MET A 86 15.09 -2.13 5.37
C MET A 86 15.74 -3.50 5.09
N LYS A 87 15.80 -4.43 6.05
CA LYS A 87 16.36 -5.79 5.85
C LYS A 87 15.83 -6.53 4.62
N CYS A 88 14.56 -6.34 4.28
CA CYS A 88 13.95 -6.98 3.11
C CYS A 88 14.57 -6.54 1.77
N THR A 89 15.09 -5.31 1.70
CA THR A 89 15.74 -4.76 0.50
C THR A 89 17.16 -5.29 0.33
N GLU A 90 17.84 -5.60 1.42
CA GLU A 90 19.21 -6.14 1.44
C GLU A 90 19.27 -7.59 0.96
N VAL A 91 18.21 -8.36 1.18
CA VAL A 91 18.17 -9.80 0.85
C VAL A 91 17.56 -10.10 -0.53
N CYS A 92 17.09 -9.09 -1.27
CA CYS A 92 16.42 -9.29 -2.56
C CYS A 92 17.44 -9.60 -3.67
N PRO A 93 17.49 -10.83 -4.21
CA PRO A 93 18.55 -11.22 -5.14
C PRO A 93 18.37 -10.67 -6.57
N THR A 94 17.14 -10.27 -6.93
CA THR A 94 16.82 -9.83 -8.29
C THR A 94 16.70 -8.31 -8.44
N GLY A 95 16.82 -7.57 -7.34
CA GLY A 95 16.56 -6.13 -7.32
C GLY A 95 15.09 -5.78 -7.65
N ALA A 96 14.15 -6.68 -7.33
CA ALA A 96 12.73 -6.34 -7.31
C ALA A 96 12.44 -5.32 -6.19
N LEU A 97 13.11 -5.49 -5.04
CA LEU A 97 13.24 -4.47 -4.00
C LEU A 97 14.63 -3.85 -4.14
N GLU A 98 14.70 -2.57 -4.43
CA GLU A 98 15.94 -1.78 -4.46
C GLU A 98 16.44 -1.52 -3.04
N PRO A 99 17.76 -1.53 -2.81
CA PRO A 99 18.33 -1.15 -1.53
C PRO A 99 17.87 0.25 -1.11
N VAL A 100 17.43 0.36 0.14
CA VAL A 100 17.04 1.63 0.77
C VAL A 100 17.91 1.85 1.99
N THR A 101 18.37 3.08 2.19
CA THR A 101 19.13 3.47 3.38
C THR A 101 18.33 3.25 4.67
N THR A 102 19.01 2.87 5.75
CA THR A 102 18.43 2.76 7.09
C THR A 102 18.33 4.10 7.80
N ASP A 103 19.01 5.14 7.30
CA ASP A 103 18.83 6.50 7.77
C ASP A 103 17.42 6.97 7.38
N LEU A 104 16.57 7.21 8.39
CA LEU A 104 15.17 7.55 8.14
C LEU A 104 15.01 8.87 7.38
N ALA A 105 15.85 9.88 7.66
CA ALA A 105 15.76 11.19 7.03
C ALA A 105 16.12 11.11 5.54
N GLU A 106 17.15 10.33 5.20
CA GLU A 106 17.51 10.08 3.80
C GLU A 106 16.49 9.18 3.10
N ALA A 107 16.01 8.13 3.77
CA ALA A 107 14.98 7.24 3.22
C ALA A 107 13.70 8.01 2.90
N GLN A 108 13.32 8.99 3.73
CA GLN A 108 12.12 9.81 3.51
C GLN A 108 12.16 10.61 2.20
N LYS A 109 13.35 10.91 1.67
CA LYS A 109 13.48 11.68 0.41
C LYS A 109 13.10 10.86 -0.82
N THR A 110 13.31 9.55 -0.79
CA THR A 110 13.21 8.69 -1.99
C THR A 110 12.17 7.58 -1.86
N LEU A 111 11.92 7.07 -0.65
CA LEU A 111 11.07 5.91 -0.43
C LEU A 111 9.57 6.27 -0.50
N ARG A 112 8.83 5.68 -1.44
CA ARG A 112 7.38 5.81 -1.54
C ARG A 112 6.73 4.44 -1.72
N MET A 113 6.24 3.85 -0.63
CA MET A 113 5.45 2.61 -0.65
C MET A 113 3.98 2.88 -0.94
N GLY A 114 3.48 4.01 -0.43
CA GLY A 114 2.07 4.39 -0.51
C GLY A 114 1.79 5.73 0.17
N SER A 115 0.51 6.10 0.22
CA SER A 115 0.05 7.35 0.83
C SER A 115 -1.20 7.11 1.71
N PRO A 116 -1.33 7.81 2.85
CA PRO A 116 -2.44 7.61 3.76
C PRO A 116 -3.72 8.25 3.23
N ARG A 117 -4.83 7.53 3.35
CA ARG A 117 -6.19 8.01 3.12
C ARG A 117 -6.93 8.02 4.45
N LEU A 118 -7.46 9.18 4.82
CA LEU A 118 -8.15 9.39 6.09
C LEU A 118 -9.66 9.52 5.86
N ASP A 119 -10.43 8.63 6.44
CA ASP A 119 -11.87 8.78 6.60
C ASP A 119 -12.16 9.70 7.81
N ARG A 120 -12.56 10.94 7.50
CA ARG A 120 -12.89 11.95 8.52
C ARG A 120 -14.16 11.61 9.32
N GLY A 121 -15.08 10.82 8.76
CA GLY A 121 -16.27 10.35 9.47
C GLY A 121 -15.94 9.32 10.54
N ARG A 122 -14.87 8.55 10.35
CA ARG A 122 -14.39 7.56 11.33
C ARG A 122 -13.35 8.12 12.30
N CYS A 123 -12.49 9.03 11.86
CA CYS A 123 -11.41 9.58 12.69
C CYS A 123 -11.95 10.33 13.91
N LEU A 124 -11.56 9.93 15.13
CA LEU A 124 -12.11 10.45 16.39
C LEU A 124 -12.06 12.00 16.51
N PRO A 125 -10.93 12.69 16.21
CA PRO A 125 -10.87 14.16 16.17
C PRO A 125 -11.80 14.82 15.16
N TYR A 126 -11.91 14.26 13.95
CA TYR A 126 -12.71 14.83 12.88
C TYR A 126 -14.20 14.59 13.09
N SER A 127 -14.58 13.40 13.53
CA SER A 127 -15.96 13.03 13.84
C SER A 127 -16.46 13.64 15.15
N GLY A 128 -15.61 14.35 15.90
CA GLY A 128 -15.96 14.95 17.19
C GLY A 128 -16.15 13.95 18.34
N ARG A 129 -15.70 12.70 18.17
CA ARG A 129 -15.86 11.62 19.17
C ARG A 129 -14.74 11.57 20.22
N GLY A 130 -13.69 12.38 20.06
CA GLY A 130 -12.63 12.50 21.06
C GLY A 130 -11.37 13.20 20.53
N VAL A 131 -10.34 13.27 21.37
CA VAL A 131 -8.99 13.71 20.99
C VAL A 131 -8.13 12.46 20.83
N CYS A 132 -7.58 12.23 19.65
CA CYS A 132 -6.74 11.06 19.34
C CYS A 132 -5.52 11.49 18.53
N ARG A 133 -4.35 11.00 18.92
CA ARG A 133 -3.05 11.34 18.31
C ARG A 133 -2.19 10.11 18.02
N LEU A 134 -2.77 8.91 18.07
CA LEU A 134 -2.01 7.66 17.94
C LEU A 134 -1.27 7.56 16.62
N CYS A 135 -1.90 7.97 15.51
CA CYS A 135 -1.23 8.01 14.21
C CYS A 135 0.02 8.89 14.18
N TYR A 136 0.00 10.03 14.87
CA TYR A 136 1.14 10.94 14.99
C TYR A 136 2.28 10.31 15.78
N TYR A 137 1.98 9.70 16.93
CA TYR A 137 3.01 9.05 17.77
C TYR A 137 3.56 7.75 17.16
N ALA A 138 2.75 7.05 16.38
CA ALA A 138 3.21 5.87 15.64
C ALA A 138 4.04 6.22 14.40
N CYS A 139 3.96 7.47 13.91
CA CYS A 139 4.68 7.88 12.73
C CYS A 139 6.18 8.01 13.03
N PRO A 140 7.07 7.41 12.21
CA PRO A 140 8.51 7.62 12.32
C PRO A 140 8.96 9.01 11.85
N TYR A 141 8.04 9.79 11.27
CA TYR A 141 8.27 11.13 10.73
C TYR A 141 7.25 12.13 11.32
N PRO A 142 7.21 12.30 12.66
CA PRO A 142 6.33 13.31 13.27
C PRO A 142 6.72 14.71 12.77
N ASP A 143 5.73 15.61 12.68
CA ASP A 143 5.85 16.98 12.17
C ASP A 143 6.23 17.12 10.68
N SER A 144 6.81 16.09 10.08
CA SER A 144 7.13 16.05 8.66
C SER A 144 6.04 15.38 7.83
N ALA A 145 5.59 14.18 8.21
CA ALA A 145 4.55 13.43 7.48
C ALA A 145 3.14 13.62 8.07
N ILE A 146 3.05 14.00 9.35
CA ILE A 146 1.78 14.22 10.06
C ILE A 146 1.92 15.43 10.96
N GLU A 147 1.05 16.41 10.77
CA GLU A 147 0.87 17.56 11.66
C GLU A 147 -0.44 17.39 12.48
N LEU A 148 -0.49 17.96 13.68
CA LEU A 148 -1.71 18.01 14.49
C LEU A 148 -2.29 19.43 14.47
N LYS A 149 -3.54 19.58 14.03
CA LYS A 149 -4.19 20.90 13.90
C LYS A 149 -5.46 21.05 14.73
N GLY A 150 -5.68 22.28 15.18
CA GLY A 150 -6.87 22.70 15.90
C GLY A 150 -6.99 22.15 17.33
N PRO A 151 -8.06 22.52 18.05
CA PRO A 151 -8.22 22.20 19.47
C PRO A 151 -8.40 20.70 19.74
N ARG A 152 -8.92 19.95 18.76
CA ARG A 152 -9.04 18.48 18.84
C ARG A 152 -7.79 17.74 18.40
N GLN A 153 -6.73 18.46 18.02
CA GLN A 153 -5.46 17.90 17.54
C GLN A 153 -5.69 16.90 16.40
N ALA A 154 -6.46 17.30 15.40
CA ALA A 154 -6.79 16.44 14.27
C ALA A 154 -5.56 16.24 13.37
N PRO A 155 -5.29 14.99 12.91
CA PRO A 155 -4.12 14.71 12.09
C PRO A 155 -4.31 15.24 10.66
N VAL A 156 -3.31 15.95 10.17
CA VAL A 156 -3.18 16.38 8.78
C VAL A 156 -1.97 15.70 8.17
N PHE A 157 -2.20 14.84 7.18
CA PHE A 157 -1.13 14.11 6.50
C PHE A 157 -0.50 14.96 5.39
N VAL A 158 0.82 15.03 5.40
CA VAL A 158 1.62 15.64 4.32
C VAL A 158 2.04 14.51 3.38
N ALA A 159 1.27 14.30 2.32
CA ALA A 159 1.41 13.14 1.44
C ALA A 159 2.83 12.99 0.85
N ASP A 160 3.45 14.10 0.46
CA ASP A 160 4.78 14.11 -0.15
C ASP A 160 5.90 13.72 0.82
N ALA A 161 5.69 13.89 2.12
CA ALA A 161 6.62 13.48 3.18
C ALA A 161 6.31 12.09 3.73
N CYS A 162 5.16 11.50 3.39
CA CYS A 162 4.78 10.17 3.83
C CYS A 162 5.44 9.09 2.95
N VAL A 163 6.05 8.10 3.59
CA VAL A 163 6.64 6.95 2.88
C VAL A 163 5.66 5.79 2.71
N GLY A 164 4.49 5.82 3.36
CA GLY A 164 3.47 4.76 3.26
C GLY A 164 3.75 3.50 4.06
N CYS A 165 4.46 3.58 5.20
CA CYS A 165 4.83 2.41 6.00
C CYS A 165 3.66 1.67 6.67
N GLY A 166 2.54 2.36 6.90
CA GLY A 166 1.32 1.78 7.50
C GLY A 166 1.24 1.84 9.02
N LEU A 167 2.26 2.32 9.75
CA LEU A 167 2.24 2.34 11.21
C LEU A 167 1.05 3.15 11.78
N CYS A 168 0.63 4.20 11.08
CA CYS A 168 -0.53 5.00 11.45
C CYS A 168 -1.87 4.28 11.22
N GLU A 169 -1.94 3.36 10.26
CA GLU A 169 -3.09 2.49 10.03
C GLU A 169 -3.16 1.41 11.11
N GLU A 170 -2.06 0.70 11.39
CA GLU A 170 -2.00 -0.32 12.46
C GLU A 170 -2.34 0.27 13.84
N ALA A 171 -1.88 1.49 14.14
CA ALA A 171 -2.14 2.15 15.41
C ALA A 171 -3.56 2.75 15.53
N CYS A 172 -4.40 2.67 14.49
CA CYS A 172 -5.71 3.31 14.49
C CYS A 172 -6.69 2.55 15.42
N PRO A 173 -7.24 3.17 16.48
CA PRO A 173 -8.03 2.46 17.49
C PRO A 173 -9.49 2.23 17.09
N THR A 174 -9.92 2.67 15.90
CA THR A 174 -11.32 2.54 15.46
C THR A 174 -11.53 1.20 14.79
N ASP A 175 -12.63 0.49 15.10
CA ASP A 175 -12.91 -0.87 14.59
C ASP A 175 -12.70 -1.03 13.07
N ALA A 176 -13.18 -0.08 12.27
CA ALA A 176 -13.08 -0.11 10.82
C ALA A 176 -11.91 0.72 10.25
N HIS A 177 -10.88 1.01 11.07
CA HIS A 177 -9.70 1.84 10.81
C HIS A 177 -9.98 3.13 10.01
N ALA A 178 -9.88 4.29 10.65
CA ALA A 178 -10.06 5.57 9.97
C ALA A 178 -8.98 5.88 8.92
N ILE A 179 -7.85 5.16 8.94
CA ILE A 179 -6.71 5.36 8.03
C ILE A 179 -6.53 4.09 7.20
N ARG A 180 -6.33 4.25 5.89
CA ARG A 180 -5.90 3.19 4.98
C ARG A 180 -4.74 3.67 4.12
N ILE A 181 -3.69 2.87 3.94
CA ILE A 181 -2.59 3.21 3.04
C ILE A 181 -2.96 2.78 1.60
N ALA A 182 -3.04 3.76 0.72
CA ALA A 182 -3.14 3.55 -0.72
C ALA A 182 -1.75 3.22 -1.29
N PRO A 183 -1.58 2.17 -2.11
CA PRO A 183 -0.29 1.85 -2.74
C PRO A 183 0.25 2.99 -3.62
N ALA A 184 1.58 3.09 -3.73
CA ALA A 184 2.21 4.03 -4.65
C ALA A 184 1.86 3.69 -6.10
N GLY A 185 1.27 4.65 -6.83
CA GLY A 185 0.86 4.47 -8.23
C GLY A 185 -0.46 3.70 -8.43
N GLY A 186 -1.17 3.33 -7.36
CA GLY A 186 -2.43 2.56 -7.43
C GLY A 186 -3.62 3.21 -6.71
N ALA A 187 -4.82 2.79 -7.06
CA ALA A 187 -6.05 3.10 -6.32
C ALA A 187 -6.23 2.08 -5.17
N LEU A 188 -6.89 2.50 -4.07
CA LEU A 188 -7.37 1.55 -3.05
C LEU A 188 -8.36 0.58 -3.72
N VAL A 189 -8.13 -0.73 -3.59
CA VAL A 189 -9.19 -1.70 -3.89
C VAL A 189 -10.12 -1.78 -2.67
N PRO A 190 -11.45 -1.69 -2.89
CA PRO A 190 -12.45 -1.67 -1.83
C PRO A 190 -12.45 -2.94 -0.97
#